data_AF-A0A497FE16-F1
#
_entry.id   AF-A0A497FE16-F1
#
_cell.length_a   1.000
_cell.length_b   1.000
_cell.length_c   1.000
_cell.angle_alpha   90.00
_cell.angle_beta   90.00
_cell.angle_gamma   90.00
#
_symmetry.space_group_name_H-M   'P 1'
#
loop_
_entity.id
_entity.type
_entity.pdbx_description
1 polymer ?
#
loop_
_entity_poly.entity_id
_entity_poly.type
_entity_poly.pdbx_seq_one_letter_code
_entity_poly.pdbx_strand_id
1 'polypeptide(L)'
;MTKIYERELEAEIKISKKVPEDKRVAKLQRWPREAGLTITLDESGNNFLQLVKVMASDYGLEPGDKRWDIKVEEGKVIANLVWNLVKEGEVRGSATARIEIPLTPVSEDTNEITYMAKLKYTVEIASDLVTAKATEGLPEFRIF
;
A
#
# COMPACT_ATOMS: atom_id res chain seq x y z
N MET A 1 -12.07 -8.21 -11.72
CA MET A 1 -10.68 -8.24 -11.22
C MET A 1 -10.62 -9.26 -10.10
N THR A 2 -9.47 -9.92 -9.93
CA THR A 2 -9.20 -10.91 -8.89
C THR A 2 -8.21 -10.31 -7.91
N LYS A 3 -8.54 -10.36 -6.62
CA LYS A 3 -7.62 -9.97 -5.55
C LYS A 3 -6.59 -11.08 -5.34
N ILE A 4 -5.33 -10.76 -5.61
CA ILE A 4 -4.21 -11.71 -5.50
C ILE A 4 -3.35 -11.46 -4.26
N TYR A 5 -3.51 -10.29 -3.64
CA TYR A 5 -2.80 -9.92 -2.44
C TYR A 5 -3.65 -9.01 -1.57
N GLU A 6 -3.68 -9.29 -0.28
CA GLU A 6 -4.23 -8.42 0.76
C GLU A 6 -3.33 -8.51 1.98
N ARG A 7 -2.94 -7.36 2.54
CA ARG A 7 -2.24 -7.33 3.82
C ARG A 7 -2.65 -6.11 4.62
N GLU A 8 -2.94 -6.35 5.88
CA GLU A 8 -3.22 -5.34 6.88
C GLU A 8 -2.07 -5.31 7.88
N LEU A 9 -1.59 -4.11 8.21
CA LEU A 9 -0.51 -3.89 9.16
C LEU A 9 -0.73 -2.57 9.89
N GLU A 10 -0.04 -2.43 11.00
CA GLU A 10 -0.04 -1.23 11.80
C GLU A 10 1.38 -0.67 11.85
N ALA A 11 1.53 0.64 11.67
CA ALA A 11 2.81 1.32 11.75
C ALA A 11 2.77 2.43 12.78
N GLU A 12 3.78 2.45 13.64
CA GLU A 12 3.94 3.50 14.64
C GLU A 12 4.53 4.76 14.00
N ILE A 13 3.89 5.89 14.26
CA ILE A 13 4.38 7.22 13.88
C ILE A 13 4.75 7.97 15.15
N LYS A 14 6.05 8.09 15.41
CA LYS A 14 6.58 8.82 16.55
C LYS A 14 6.85 10.26 16.17
N ILE A 15 6.20 11.19 16.86
CA ILE A 15 6.37 12.62 16.68
C ILE A 15 6.79 13.24 18.01
N SER A 16 7.86 14.03 18.02
CA SER A 16 8.30 14.68 19.27
C SER A 16 7.23 15.62 19.83
N LYS A 17 7.02 15.59 21.15
CA LYS A 17 6.13 16.51 21.89
C LYS A 17 6.49 17.97 21.67
N LYS A 18 7.74 18.29 21.35
CA LYS A 18 8.21 19.65 21.02
C LYS A 18 7.58 20.21 19.74
N VAL A 19 7.05 19.35 18.88
CA VAL A 19 6.36 19.77 17.65
C VAL A 19 4.98 20.31 18.04
N PRO A 20 4.59 21.54 17.62
CA PRO A 20 3.24 22.06 17.88
C PRO A 20 2.18 21.27 17.11
N GLU A 21 0.96 21.21 17.64
CA GLU A 21 -0.13 20.37 17.15
C GLU A 21 -0.39 20.53 15.65
N ASP A 22 -0.46 21.76 15.15
CA ASP A 22 -0.63 22.07 13.72
C ASP A 22 0.42 21.38 12.83
N LYS A 23 1.69 21.41 13.26
CA LYS A 23 2.79 20.72 12.56
C LYS A 23 2.73 19.20 12.72
N ARG A 24 2.15 18.68 13.81
CA ARG A 24 1.92 17.23 13.97
C ARG A 24 0.89 16.76 12.96
N VAL A 25 -0.25 17.43 12.87
CA VAL A 25 -1.32 17.10 11.91
C VAL A 25 -0.81 17.20 10.47
N ALA A 26 -0.03 18.23 10.14
CA ALA A 26 0.62 18.35 8.84
C ALA A 26 1.60 17.19 8.53
N LYS A 27 2.36 16.72 9.53
CA LYS A 27 3.22 15.53 9.41
C LYS A 27 2.39 14.26 9.18
N LEU A 28 1.33 14.05 9.94
CA LEU A 28 0.44 12.88 9.79
C LEU A 28 -0.21 12.85 8.40
N GLN A 29 -0.56 14.00 7.83
CA GLN A 29 -1.09 14.10 6.46
C GLN A 29 -0.06 13.76 5.37
N ARG A 30 1.22 14.05 5.60
CA ARG A 30 2.30 13.79 4.63
C ARG A 30 2.88 12.39 4.76
N TRP A 31 2.85 11.82 5.96
CA TRP A 31 3.40 10.51 6.29
C TRP A 31 2.96 9.37 5.33
N PRO A 32 1.69 9.26 4.88
CA PRO A 32 1.27 8.26 3.91
C PRO A 32 2.10 8.27 2.61
N ARG A 33 2.42 9.46 2.11
CA ARG A 33 3.22 9.65 0.88
C ARG A 33 4.71 9.45 1.13
N GLU A 34 5.20 9.88 2.30
CA GLU A 34 6.62 9.85 2.63
C GLU A 34 7.10 8.47 3.05
N ALA A 35 6.33 7.77 3.87
CA ALA A 35 6.73 6.53 4.53
C ALA A 35 5.75 5.38 4.34
N GLY A 36 4.47 5.66 4.04
CA GLY A 36 3.43 4.64 3.94
C GLY A 36 3.84 3.47 3.06
N LEU A 37 4.23 3.73 1.80
CA LEU A 37 4.57 2.67 0.84
C LEU A 37 5.92 1.98 1.08
N THR A 38 6.76 2.55 1.94
CA THR A 38 8.09 2.02 2.26
C THR A 38 8.11 1.21 3.56
N ILE A 39 6.97 1.11 4.26
CA ILE A 39 6.86 0.23 5.41
C ILE A 39 7.10 -1.21 4.95
N THR A 40 8.02 -1.87 5.65
CA THR A 40 8.33 -3.27 5.47
C THR A 40 7.07 -4.09 5.73
N LEU A 41 6.64 -4.85 4.72
CA LEU A 41 5.45 -5.67 4.84
C LEU A 41 5.71 -6.91 5.69
N ASP A 42 6.92 -7.47 5.63
CA ASP A 42 7.27 -8.79 6.13
C ASP A 42 8.74 -8.90 6.55
N GLU A 43 9.12 -9.96 7.29
CA GLU A 43 10.51 -10.25 7.70
C GLU A 43 11.50 -10.29 6.52
N SER A 44 11.00 -10.53 5.30
CA SER A 44 11.75 -10.49 4.05
C SER A 44 12.28 -9.09 3.67
N GLY A 45 11.87 -8.02 4.37
CA GLY A 45 12.33 -6.64 4.09
C GLY A 45 11.65 -5.96 2.89
N ASN A 46 10.72 -6.63 2.21
CA ASN A 46 10.02 -6.09 1.05
C ASN A 46 8.95 -5.08 1.45
N ASN A 47 8.89 -3.95 0.77
CA ASN A 47 7.82 -2.97 0.92
C ASN A 47 6.76 -3.08 -0.19
N PHE A 48 5.65 -2.36 -0.04
CA PHE A 48 4.54 -2.40 -0.99
C PHE A 48 4.94 -1.96 -2.39
N LEU A 49 5.82 -0.97 -2.52
CA LEU A 49 6.28 -0.51 -3.83
C LEU A 49 7.08 -1.59 -4.57
N GLN A 50 7.92 -2.34 -3.88
CA GLN A 50 8.65 -3.47 -4.45
C GLN A 50 7.69 -4.61 -4.80
N LEU A 51 6.77 -4.95 -3.91
CA LEU A 51 5.76 -5.99 -4.14
C LEU A 51 4.96 -5.72 -5.41
N VAL A 52 4.46 -4.50 -5.57
CA VAL A 52 3.66 -4.11 -6.75
C VAL A 52 4.49 -4.21 -8.03
N LYS A 53 5.77 -3.82 -8.01
CA LYS A 53 6.66 -3.95 -9.18
C LYS A 53 6.92 -5.41 -9.54
N VAL A 54 7.19 -6.25 -8.54
CA VAL A 54 7.39 -7.70 -8.75
C VAL A 54 6.11 -8.30 -9.33
N MET A 55 4.96 -8.08 -8.70
CA MET A 55 3.68 -8.58 -9.21
C MET A 55 3.37 -8.06 -10.60
N ALA A 56 3.53 -6.77 -10.87
CA ALA A 56 3.30 -6.21 -12.19
C ALA A 56 4.16 -6.92 -13.25
N SER A 57 5.47 -7.04 -13.01
CA SER A 57 6.39 -7.75 -13.90
C SER A 57 5.99 -9.21 -14.11
N ASP A 58 5.59 -9.87 -13.04
CA ASP A 58 5.24 -11.29 -12.98
C ASP A 58 3.91 -11.60 -13.71
N TYR A 59 3.09 -10.58 -14.02
CA TYR A 59 1.89 -10.69 -14.86
C TYR A 59 2.02 -9.93 -16.20
N GLY A 60 3.23 -9.46 -16.55
CA GLY A 60 3.48 -8.68 -17.76
C GLY A 60 2.70 -7.35 -17.80
N LEU A 61 2.52 -6.74 -16.63
CA LEU A 61 1.92 -5.43 -16.43
C LEU A 61 3.00 -4.39 -16.16
N GLU A 62 2.72 -3.15 -16.52
CA GLU A 62 3.55 -1.99 -16.24
C GLU A 62 2.87 -1.11 -15.17
N PRO A 63 3.62 -0.59 -14.19
CA PRO A 63 3.08 0.36 -13.24
C PRO A 63 2.76 1.69 -13.95
N GLY A 64 1.47 2.01 -14.04
CA GLY A 64 0.95 3.24 -14.62
C GLY A 64 0.78 4.36 -13.59
N ASP A 65 -0.29 5.15 -13.77
CA ASP A 65 -0.58 6.34 -12.97
C ASP A 65 -0.82 6.02 -11.49
N LYS A 66 -0.25 6.87 -10.61
CA LYS A 66 -0.41 6.82 -9.16
C LYS A 66 -1.27 7.99 -8.70
N ARG A 67 -2.40 7.68 -8.08
CA ARG A 67 -3.32 8.69 -7.53
C ARG A 67 -3.42 8.55 -6.03
N TRP A 68 -3.06 9.62 -5.33
CA TRP A 68 -3.24 9.76 -3.89
C TRP A 68 -4.43 10.68 -3.61
N ASP A 69 -5.39 10.16 -2.88
CA ASP A 69 -6.48 10.92 -2.25
C ASP A 69 -6.21 10.96 -0.75
N ILE A 70 -5.93 12.14 -0.20
CA ILE A 70 -5.65 12.31 1.24
C ILE A 70 -6.62 13.33 1.77
N LYS A 71 -7.38 12.93 2.79
CA LYS A 71 -8.37 13.76 3.44
C LYS A 71 -8.31 13.59 4.94
N VAL A 72 -8.72 14.62 5.66
CA VAL A 72 -8.85 14.60 7.11
C VAL A 72 -10.34 14.65 7.41
N GLU A 73 -10.88 13.57 7.97
CA GLU A 73 -12.30 13.45 8.31
C GLU A 73 -12.42 12.89 9.73
N GLU A 74 -13.41 13.36 10.51
CA GLU A 74 -13.74 12.80 11.82
C GLU A 74 -12.54 12.65 12.80
N GLY A 75 -11.55 13.54 12.74
CA GLY A 75 -10.37 13.45 13.60
C GLY A 75 -9.38 12.33 13.21
N LYS A 76 -9.38 11.89 11.96
CA LYS A 76 -8.39 10.95 11.40
C LYS A 76 -7.96 11.39 10.00
N VAL A 77 -6.70 11.12 9.66
CA VAL A 77 -6.19 11.22 8.30
C VAL A 77 -6.54 9.93 7.58
N ILE A 78 -7.22 10.02 6.45
CA ILE A 78 -7.51 8.92 5.55
C ILE A 78 -6.76 9.20 4.25
N ALA A 79 -5.84 8.30 3.90
CA ALA A 79 -5.08 8.37 2.66
C ALA A 79 -5.34 7.10 1.84
N ASN A 80 -5.85 7.28 0.63
CA ASN A 80 -6.08 6.23 -0.34
C ASN A 80 -5.14 6.44 -1.53
N LEU A 81 -4.29 5.45 -1.79
CA LEU A 81 -3.54 5.33 -3.02
C LEU A 81 -4.26 4.36 -3.94
N VAL A 82 -4.40 4.74 -5.20
CA VAL A 82 -4.69 3.85 -6.31
C VAL A 82 -3.55 3.94 -7.30
N TRP A 83 -2.88 2.82 -7.55
CA TRP A 83 -1.82 2.69 -8.53
C TRP A 83 -2.28 1.74 -9.62
N ASN A 84 -2.54 2.28 -10.80
CA ASN A 84 -3.02 1.48 -11.93
C ASN A 84 -1.88 0.62 -12.49
N LEU A 85 -2.18 -0.63 -12.80
CA LEU A 85 -1.31 -1.53 -13.52
C LEU A 85 -1.85 -1.69 -14.94
N VAL A 86 -1.04 -1.33 -15.92
CA VAL A 86 -1.45 -1.25 -17.32
C VAL A 86 -0.78 -2.34 -18.15
N LYS A 87 -1.45 -2.80 -19.19
CA LYS A 87 -0.87 -3.65 -20.23
C LYS A 87 -1.38 -3.15 -21.56
N GLU A 88 -0.47 -2.84 -22.47
CA GLU A 88 -0.79 -2.34 -23.81
C GLU A 88 -1.68 -1.07 -23.78
N GLY A 89 -1.53 -0.24 -22.74
CA GLY A 89 -2.30 0.99 -22.56
C GLY A 89 -3.64 0.84 -21.83
N GLU A 90 -4.07 -0.39 -21.52
CA GLU A 90 -5.31 -0.66 -20.78
C GLU A 90 -5.03 -0.98 -19.31
N VAL A 91 -5.89 -0.51 -18.41
CA VAL A 91 -5.80 -0.84 -16.97
C VAL A 91 -6.24 -2.29 -16.77
N ARG A 92 -5.27 -3.15 -16.47
CA ARG A 92 -5.46 -4.59 -16.30
C ARG A 92 -5.14 -5.06 -14.87
N GLY A 93 -4.88 -4.11 -13.98
CA GLY A 93 -4.83 -4.32 -12.54
C GLY A 93 -4.77 -3.00 -11.78
N SER A 94 -4.84 -3.09 -10.47
CA SER A 94 -4.73 -1.95 -9.57
C SER A 94 -4.14 -2.40 -8.24
N ALA A 95 -3.13 -1.67 -7.79
CA ALA A 95 -2.59 -1.78 -6.46
C ALA A 95 -3.13 -0.62 -5.63
N THR A 96 -3.85 -0.93 -4.55
CA THR A 96 -4.43 0.06 -3.66
C THR A 96 -3.77 0.02 -2.29
N ALA A 97 -3.58 1.20 -1.70
CA ALA A 97 -3.14 1.32 -0.32
C ALA A 97 -4.08 2.25 0.43
N ARG A 98 -4.74 1.75 1.46
CA ARG A 98 -5.59 2.53 2.34
C ARG A 98 -4.89 2.70 3.68
N ILE A 99 -4.63 3.93 4.06
CA ILE A 99 -3.90 4.29 5.27
C ILE A 99 -4.81 5.16 6.11
N GLU A 100 -5.05 4.75 7.34
CA GLU A 100 -5.89 5.46 8.30
C GLU A 100 -5.06 5.79 9.54
N ILE A 101 -4.96 7.07 9.87
CA ILE A 101 -4.15 7.57 10.98
C ILE A 101 -5.06 8.40 11.89
N PRO A 102 -5.47 7.89 13.06
CA PRO A 102 -6.19 8.68 14.04
C PRO A 102 -5.34 9.89 14.46
N LEU A 103 -5.95 11.08 14.57
CA LEU A 103 -5.31 12.25 15.17
C LEU A 103 -5.22 12.14 16.69
N THR A 104 -5.85 11.11 17.27
CA THR A 104 -5.70 10.72 18.67
C THR A 104 -4.47 9.82 18.81
N PRO A 105 -3.48 10.20 19.62
CA PRO A 105 -2.32 9.36 19.86
C PRO A 105 -2.67 8.13 20.69
N VAL A 106 -1.93 7.05 20.46
CA VAL A 106 -2.07 5.79 21.21
C VAL A 106 -1.19 5.74 22.46
N SER A 107 -0.09 6.51 22.47
CA SER A 107 0.78 6.68 23.63
C SER A 107 1.39 8.08 23.61
N GLU A 108 1.62 8.62 24.81
CA GLU A 108 2.23 9.91 25.05
C GLU A 108 3.35 9.80 26.08
N ASP A 109 4.53 9.39 25.63
CA ASP A 109 5.75 9.34 26.43
C ASP A 109 6.28 10.73 26.80
N THR A 110 7.32 10.80 27.64
CA THR A 110 7.85 12.08 28.16
C THR A 110 8.30 13.06 27.05
N ASN A 111 8.80 12.56 25.91
CA ASN A 111 9.33 13.38 24.82
C ASN A 111 8.65 13.16 23.46
N GLU A 112 7.81 12.14 23.34
CA GLU A 112 7.28 11.66 22.07
C GLU A 112 5.79 11.35 22.19
N ILE A 113 5.10 11.49 21.06
CA ILE A 113 3.71 11.14 20.87
C ILE A 113 3.68 10.09 19.78
N THR A 114 3.12 8.94 20.10
CA THR A 114 3.01 7.81 19.19
C THR A 114 1.60 7.77 18.65
N TYR A 115 1.49 7.82 17.32
CA TYR A 115 0.26 7.58 16.58
C TYR A 115 0.33 6.21 15.93
N MET A 116 -0.80 5.53 15.78
CA MET A 116 -0.87 4.24 15.11
C MET A 116 -1.55 4.41 13.76
N ALA A 117 -0.81 4.18 12.68
CA ALA A 117 -1.35 4.13 11.33
C ALA A 117 -1.80 2.71 11.01
N LYS A 118 -3.04 2.55 10.56
CA LYS A 118 -3.53 1.29 9.99
C LYS A 118 -3.34 1.33 8.49
N LEU A 119 -2.56 0.40 7.94
CA LEU A 119 -2.31 0.29 6.52
C LEU A 119 -2.94 -0.99 5.98
N LYS A 120 -3.73 -0.85 4.94
CA LYS A 120 -4.34 -1.95 4.18
C LYS A 120 -3.86 -1.87 2.75
N TYR A 121 -3.06 -2.84 2.37
CA TYR A 121 -2.55 -3.02 1.03
C TYR A 121 -3.34 -4.06 0.29
N THR A 122 -3.67 -3.79 -0.96
CA THR A 122 -4.40 -4.73 -1.80
C THR A 122 -3.87 -4.65 -3.23
N VAL A 123 -3.71 -5.80 -3.87
CA VAL A 123 -3.37 -5.88 -5.29
C VAL A 123 -4.41 -6.73 -6.00
N GLU A 124 -4.99 -6.14 -7.03
CA GLU A 124 -6.03 -6.76 -7.86
C GLU A 124 -5.55 -6.77 -9.31
N ILE A 125 -5.73 -7.90 -9.99
CA ILE A 125 -5.33 -8.07 -11.40
C ILE A 125 -6.52 -8.64 -12.18
N ALA A 126 -6.58 -8.38 -13.48
CA ALA A 126 -7.59 -8.95 -14.36
C ALA A 126 -7.58 -10.49 -14.26
N SER A 127 -8.77 -11.07 -14.11
CA SER A 127 -8.92 -12.49 -13.79
C SER A 127 -8.37 -13.40 -14.88
N ASP A 128 -8.44 -12.98 -16.15
CA ASP A 128 -7.88 -13.70 -17.28
C ASP A 128 -6.35 -13.81 -17.22
N LEU A 129 -5.64 -12.78 -16.75
CA LEU A 129 -4.18 -12.82 -16.56
C LEU A 129 -3.79 -13.77 -15.42
N VAL A 130 -4.59 -13.79 -14.35
CA VAL A 130 -4.39 -14.72 -13.24
C VAL A 130 -4.55 -16.16 -13.69
N THR A 131 -5.60 -16.45 -14.48
CA THR A 131 -5.85 -17.78 -15.05
C THR A 131 -4.80 -18.19 -16.08
N ALA A 132 -4.40 -17.28 -16.99
CA ALA A 132 -3.37 -17.55 -18.00
C ALA A 132 -2.06 -18.00 -17.32
N LYS A 133 -1.65 -17.29 -16.28
CA LYS A 133 -0.46 -17.63 -15.53
C LYS A 133 -0.56 -18.93 -14.72
N ALA A 134 -1.72 -19.20 -14.13
CA ALA A 134 -1.98 -20.50 -13.48
C ALA A 134 -1.84 -21.66 -14.48
N THR A 135 -2.06 -21.40 -15.77
CA THR A 135 -1.93 -22.37 -16.86
C THR A 135 -0.49 -22.46 -17.38
N GLU A 136 0.29 -21.37 -17.37
CA GLU A 136 1.74 -21.37 -17.68
C GLU A 136 2.58 -22.17 -16.67
N GLY A 137 2.07 -22.38 -15.44
CA GLY A 137 2.70 -23.21 -14.41
C GLY A 137 2.45 -24.71 -14.53
N LEU A 138 1.65 -25.17 -15.51
CA LEU A 138 1.51 -26.59 -15.81
C LEU A 138 2.61 -26.95 -16.81
N PRO A 139 3.64 -27.74 -16.45
CA PRO A 139 4.49 -28.32 -17.47
C PRO A 139 3.58 -29.10 -18.43
N GLU A 140 3.66 -28.79 -19.73
CA GLU A 140 3.17 -29.69 -20.77
C GLU A 140 3.84 -31.05 -20.53
N PHE A 141 3.18 -31.95 -19.80
CA PHE A 141 3.52 -33.36 -19.80
C PHE A 141 3.16 -33.89 -21.19
N ARG A 142 4.09 -33.71 -22.14
CA ARG A 142 4.13 -34.50 -23.36
C ARG A 142 4.53 -35.91 -22.95
N ILE A 143 3.51 -36.74 -22.75
CA ILE A 143 3.66 -38.19 -22.72
C ILE A 143 3.91 -38.61 -24.17
N PHE A 144 5.16 -38.98 -24.48
CA PHE A 144 5.49 -39.81 -25.64
C PHE A 144 5.59 -41.26 -25.20
#